data_AF-A0A364NW08-F1
#
_entry.id   AF-A0A364NW08-F1
#
_cell.length_a   1.000
_cell.length_b   1.000
_cell.length_c   1.000
_cell.angle_alpha   90.00
_cell.angle_beta   90.00
_cell.angle_gamma   90.00
#
_symmetry.space_group_name_H-M   'P 1'
#
loop_
_entity.id
_entity.type
_entity.pdbx_description
1 polymer ?
#
loop_
_entity_poly.entity_id
_entity_poly.type
_entity_poly.pdbx_seq_one_letter_code
_entity_poly.pdbx_strand_id
1 'polypeptide(L)'
;MFLWGWVVMKRIATLVILLGLAAPCAQAQTQAVPASKEQVRLTFAPVARQVAPAVVNIYTKRVVHAQASPMFADPFFRRFFGDVPGMTRDRVQSSLGSGVLVGSDGTVVTNHHVIKDADEVTVVLSDRREFEARIVGSDERSDLAVVKIESKGETFPTLVLGDSDKIEVGDLVLAIGNPFGVGQTVTQGIISALARTNVGVSDFRSFIQTDAAINPGNSGGALVDMDGRLIGINTAIYSKDGGSNGIGFAIPTALVRNVVASITKGGKVVRPWLGAGGQAVTADLAQALKLPRPLGVLVNNVYKDSPAARAGLQNGDVITAVQGREVDDPEGMRFRLATLPVGGDAQLTVLRAGVERQVTVRLIAPPENPPRDQTELTGRNPFSGATVVNINPALAEEIGINSGQIGVFVLGVRRGSVANRLGVQPGDLILRINDKPVANVAEVKAALTNERPRWSITINRDGETMTQAIGG
;
A
#
# COMPACT_ATOMS: atom_id res chain seq x y z
N MET A 1 -74.46 -41.79 57.24
CA MET A 1 -75.10 -41.93 55.93
C MET A 1 -74.39 -40.95 54.99
N PHE A 2 -73.72 -41.49 53.95
CA PHE A 2 -73.24 -40.85 52.70
C PHE A 2 -72.49 -39.50 52.78
N LEU A 3 -71.19 -39.45 52.42
CA LEU A 3 -70.65 -39.23 51.05
C LEU A 3 -71.17 -37.95 50.37
N TRP A 4 -70.31 -36.93 50.23
CA TRP A 4 -69.80 -36.37 48.96
C TRP A 4 -69.37 -34.90 49.06
N GLY A 5 -68.26 -34.60 48.37
CA GLY A 5 -68.23 -33.38 47.56
C GLY A 5 -67.32 -32.23 47.97
N TRP A 6 -66.11 -32.46 48.50
CA TRP A 6 -65.09 -31.39 48.60
C TRP A 6 -63.74 -31.81 47.99
N VAL A 7 -63.80 -32.30 46.75
CA VAL A 7 -62.66 -32.30 45.83
C VAL A 7 -63.00 -31.25 44.78
N VAL A 8 -62.28 -30.12 44.78
CA VAL A 8 -61.98 -29.25 43.61
C VAL A 8 -61.33 -27.93 44.05
N MET A 9 -61.35 -27.56 45.34
CA MET A 9 -60.72 -26.30 45.79
C MET A 9 -59.42 -26.51 46.58
N LYS A 10 -58.56 -27.44 46.12
CA LYS A 10 -57.26 -27.76 46.76
C LYS A 10 -56.06 -27.78 45.80
N ARG A 11 -56.12 -27.14 44.63
CA ARG A 11 -55.07 -27.29 43.61
C ARG A 11 -54.40 -26.03 43.06
N ILE A 12 -54.70 -24.81 43.52
CA ILE A 12 -54.10 -23.61 42.89
C ILE A 12 -53.32 -22.71 43.85
N ALA A 13 -53.54 -22.78 45.18
CA ALA A 13 -52.87 -21.85 46.11
C ALA A 13 -51.60 -22.40 46.79
N THR A 14 -51.19 -23.65 46.52
CA THR A 14 -50.00 -24.27 47.17
C THR A 14 -49.02 -24.86 46.15
N LEU A 15 -49.06 -24.38 44.91
CA LEU A 15 -48.13 -24.78 43.84
C LEU A 15 -47.39 -23.57 43.21
N VAL A 16 -47.38 -22.41 43.89
CA VAL A 16 -46.72 -21.19 43.37
C VAL A 16 -45.58 -20.70 44.29
N ILE A 17 -45.38 -21.29 45.48
CA ILE A 17 -44.31 -20.89 46.41
C ILE A 17 -43.13 -21.90 46.43
N LEU A 18 -43.18 -22.98 45.63
CA LEU A 18 -42.11 -23.98 45.54
C LEU A 18 -41.39 -24.04 44.17
N LEU A 19 -41.73 -23.15 43.24
CA LEU A 19 -41.10 -23.05 41.91
C LEU A 19 -40.21 -21.80 41.74
N GLY A 20 -40.01 -21.01 42.81
CA GLY A 20 -39.37 -19.69 42.75
C GLY A 20 -37.93 -19.58 43.22
N LEU A 21 -37.22 -20.68 43.52
CA LEU A 21 -35.83 -20.65 44.02
C LEU A 21 -34.97 -21.81 43.48
N ALA A 22 -35.07 -22.10 42.19
CA ALA A 22 -33.92 -22.66 41.48
C ALA A 22 -33.25 -21.49 40.76
N ALA A 23 -32.63 -20.58 41.54
CA ALA A 23 -31.57 -19.79 40.97
C ALA A 23 -30.60 -20.79 40.32
N PRO A 24 -30.18 -20.62 39.07
CA PRO A 24 -28.97 -21.28 38.63
C PRO A 24 -27.94 -20.81 39.65
N CYS A 25 -27.47 -21.72 40.52
CA CYS A 25 -26.20 -21.50 41.16
C CYS A 25 -25.27 -21.20 39.99
N ALA A 26 -24.93 -19.92 39.83
CA ALA A 26 -23.79 -19.54 39.05
C ALA A 26 -22.69 -20.42 39.64
N GLN A 27 -22.32 -21.48 38.90
CA GLN A 27 -21.12 -22.21 39.20
C GLN A 27 -20.07 -21.13 39.09
N ALA A 28 -19.68 -20.56 40.24
CA ALA A 28 -18.46 -19.82 40.35
C ALA A 28 -17.45 -20.74 39.67
N GLN A 29 -16.95 -20.32 38.50
CA GLN A 29 -15.89 -21.03 37.84
C GLN A 29 -14.79 -21.10 38.88
N THR A 30 -14.70 -22.24 39.56
CA THR A 30 -13.70 -22.46 40.57
C THR A 30 -12.42 -22.27 39.81
N GLN A 31 -11.66 -21.22 40.16
CA GLN A 31 -10.34 -21.02 39.62
C GLN A 31 -9.52 -22.24 40.05
N ALA A 32 -9.50 -23.26 39.19
CA ALA A 32 -8.82 -24.50 39.40
C ALA A 32 -7.47 -24.39 38.70
N VAL A 33 -6.40 -24.72 39.43
CA VAL A 33 -5.10 -24.90 38.82
C VAL A 33 -5.15 -26.06 37.82
N PRO A 34 -4.49 -25.97 36.66
CA PRO A 34 -4.48 -27.04 35.67
C PRO A 34 -4.05 -28.38 36.30
N ALA A 35 -4.91 -29.39 36.19
CA ALA A 35 -4.72 -30.70 36.81
C ALA A 35 -4.03 -31.73 35.89
N SER A 36 -3.84 -31.39 34.60
CA SER A 36 -3.15 -32.25 33.63
C SER A 36 -2.17 -31.45 32.75
N LYS A 37 -1.19 -32.14 32.16
CA LYS A 37 -0.25 -31.52 31.21
C LYS A 37 -0.99 -30.99 29.98
N GLU A 38 -2.07 -31.64 29.56
CA GLU A 38 -2.92 -31.18 28.45
C GLU A 38 -3.65 -29.88 28.80
N GLN A 39 -4.09 -29.72 30.05
CA GLN A 39 -4.68 -28.47 30.56
C GLN A 39 -3.64 -27.32 30.68
N VAL A 40 -2.34 -27.66 30.70
CA VAL A 40 -1.21 -26.72 30.70
C VAL A 40 -0.66 -26.48 29.28
N ARG A 41 -1.02 -27.30 28.28
CA ARG A 41 -0.32 -27.35 26.97
C ARG A 41 -1.17 -26.86 25.79
N LEU A 42 -1.81 -25.71 25.94
CA LEU A 42 -2.20 -24.96 24.74
C LEU A 42 -0.93 -24.38 24.10
N THR A 43 -0.78 -24.53 22.78
CA THR A 43 0.43 -24.11 22.05
C THR A 43 0.10 -23.72 20.61
N PHE A 44 0.82 -22.73 20.10
CA PHE A 44 0.77 -22.29 18.69
C PHE A 44 1.63 -23.14 17.75
N ALA A 45 2.36 -24.13 18.28
CA ALA A 45 3.27 -24.96 17.50
C ALA A 45 2.65 -25.65 16.26
N PRO A 46 1.39 -26.13 16.29
CA PRO A 46 0.75 -26.69 15.09
C PRO A 46 0.62 -25.68 13.96
N VAL A 47 0.17 -24.46 14.27
CA VAL A 47 0.02 -23.36 13.30
C VAL A 47 1.40 -22.97 12.74
N ALA A 48 2.38 -22.77 13.63
CA ALA A 48 3.75 -22.45 13.23
C ALA A 48 4.34 -23.52 12.31
N ARG A 49 4.16 -24.82 12.62
CA ARG A 49 4.66 -25.94 11.81
C ARG A 49 3.98 -26.02 10.43
N GLN A 50 2.69 -25.72 10.36
CA GLN A 50 1.94 -25.66 9.10
C GLN A 50 2.45 -24.53 8.21
N VAL A 51 2.72 -23.36 8.79
CA VAL A 51 3.04 -22.14 8.04
C VAL A 51 4.51 -22.04 7.64
N ALA A 52 5.39 -22.47 8.54
CA ALA A 52 6.84 -22.42 8.42
C ALA A 52 7.37 -22.74 7.00
N PRO A 53 7.06 -23.89 6.38
CA PRO A 53 7.65 -24.28 5.10
C PRO A 53 7.44 -23.27 3.96
N ALA A 54 6.37 -22.48 4.01
CA ALA A 54 6.05 -21.47 3.01
C ALA A 54 6.66 -20.09 3.30
N VAL A 55 7.33 -19.90 4.43
CA VAL A 55 8.03 -18.65 4.77
C VAL A 55 9.52 -18.81 4.49
N VAL A 56 10.02 -18.00 3.57
CA VAL A 56 11.39 -18.08 3.03
C VAL A 56 12.23 -16.90 3.49
N ASN A 57 13.54 -17.06 3.44
CA ASN A 57 14.49 -15.95 3.55
C ASN A 57 14.73 -15.36 2.15
N ILE A 58 14.84 -14.04 2.09
CA ILE A 58 15.22 -13.29 0.89
C ILE A 58 16.59 -12.67 1.16
N TYR A 59 17.58 -13.13 0.42
CA TYR A 59 18.93 -12.58 0.43
C TYR A 59 19.15 -11.79 -0.86
N THR A 60 19.53 -10.52 -0.74
CA THR A 60 19.82 -9.68 -1.90
C THR A 60 21.25 -9.21 -1.89
N LYS A 61 21.85 -9.14 -3.07
CA LYS A 61 23.19 -8.56 -3.27
C LYS A 61 23.09 -7.34 -4.17
N ARG A 62 23.80 -6.29 -3.77
CA ARG A 62 24.03 -5.09 -4.55
C ARG A 62 25.53 -4.86 -4.71
N VAL A 63 26.00 -4.75 -5.94
CA VAL A 63 27.40 -4.47 -6.25
C VAL A 63 27.57 -2.95 -6.34
N VAL A 64 28.14 -2.33 -5.29
CA VAL A 64 28.44 -0.90 -5.31
C VAL A 64 29.87 -0.70 -5.78
N HIS A 65 30.04 -0.16 -6.98
CA HIS A 65 31.34 0.27 -7.48
C HIS A 65 31.82 1.49 -6.69
N ALA A 66 32.75 1.30 -5.74
CA ALA A 66 33.32 2.41 -4.99
C ALA A 66 34.19 3.27 -5.91
N GLN A 67 33.88 4.57 -6.03
CA GLN A 67 34.79 5.53 -6.66
C GLN A 67 36.07 5.65 -5.82
N ALA A 68 37.22 5.62 -6.50
CA ALA A 68 38.52 5.81 -5.87
C ALA A 68 38.56 7.13 -5.07
N SER A 69 39.14 7.11 -3.86
CA SER A 69 39.26 8.30 -3.01
C SER A 69 39.96 9.45 -3.76
N PRO A 70 39.47 10.70 -3.66
CA PRO A 70 40.08 11.88 -4.29
C PRO A 70 41.58 12.07 -3.95
N MET A 71 42.02 11.53 -2.81
CA MET A 71 43.41 11.56 -2.36
C MET A 71 44.37 10.80 -3.30
N PHE A 72 43.89 9.75 -4.00
CA PHE A 72 44.70 8.95 -4.95
C PHE A 72 44.52 9.39 -6.41
N ALA A 73 43.67 10.40 -6.65
CA ALA A 73 43.60 11.11 -7.92
C ALA A 73 44.64 12.24 -8.02
N ASP A 74 45.37 12.52 -6.94
CA ASP A 74 46.44 13.53 -6.87
C ASP A 74 47.73 13.05 -7.61
N PRO A 75 48.23 13.82 -8.60
CA PRO A 75 49.50 13.54 -9.30
C PRO A 75 50.71 13.37 -8.37
N PHE A 76 50.71 14.01 -7.20
CA PHE A 76 51.78 13.92 -6.20
C PHE A 76 51.83 12.53 -5.55
N PHE A 77 50.68 11.96 -5.18
CA PHE A 77 50.60 10.63 -4.58
C PHE A 77 50.95 9.51 -5.57
N ARG A 78 50.53 9.63 -6.84
CA ARG A 78 50.87 8.66 -7.90
C ARG A 78 52.37 8.55 -8.18
N ARG A 79 53.09 9.65 -8.02
CA ARG A 79 54.54 9.71 -8.27
C ARG A 79 55.37 9.05 -7.16
N PHE A 80 54.83 8.95 -5.94
CA PHE A 80 55.53 8.39 -4.78
C PHE A 80 55.21 6.91 -4.50
N PHE A 81 54.00 6.44 -4.82
CA PHE A 81 53.55 5.09 -4.46
C PHE A 81 53.23 4.17 -5.65
N GLY A 82 53.32 4.68 -6.89
CA GLY A 82 52.95 3.94 -8.11
C GLY A 82 51.44 3.68 -8.23
N ASP A 83 51.04 3.01 -9.32
CA ASP A 83 49.68 2.47 -9.45
C ASP A 83 49.55 1.27 -8.54
N VAL A 84 48.86 1.41 -7.41
CA VAL A 84 48.58 0.29 -6.50
C VAL A 84 47.46 -0.58 -7.12
N PRO A 85 47.72 -1.82 -7.57
CA PRO A 85 46.70 -2.67 -8.17
C PRO A 85 45.70 -3.12 -7.10
N GLY A 86 44.39 -2.93 -7.35
CA GLY A 86 43.31 -3.46 -6.50
C GLY A 86 42.56 -2.45 -5.60
N MET A 87 42.66 -1.14 -5.87
CA MET A 87 42.00 -0.10 -5.05
C MET A 87 40.58 0.34 -5.51
N THR A 88 39.96 -0.33 -6.48
CA THR A 88 38.50 -0.35 -6.64
C THR A 88 38.00 -1.70 -6.18
N ARG A 89 37.69 -1.82 -4.88
CA ARG A 89 36.94 -2.97 -4.40
C ARG A 89 35.47 -2.69 -4.57
N ASP A 90 34.82 -3.49 -5.41
CA ASP A 90 33.37 -3.61 -5.43
C ASP A 90 32.91 -3.91 -4.00
N ARG A 91 32.13 -3.01 -3.42
CA ARG A 91 31.56 -3.22 -2.09
C ARG A 91 30.23 -3.91 -2.30
N VAL A 92 30.20 -5.22 -2.03
CA VAL A 92 28.95 -5.97 -1.98
C VAL A 92 28.20 -5.52 -0.73
N GLN A 93 27.07 -4.83 -0.94
CA GLN A 93 26.07 -4.61 0.10
C GLN A 93 25.08 -5.75 0.03
N SER A 94 24.72 -6.33 1.18
CA SER A 94 23.66 -7.32 1.25
C SER A 94 22.51 -6.79 2.08
N SER A 95 21.28 -7.06 1.64
CA SER A 95 20.07 -6.87 2.43
C SER A 95 19.42 -8.22 2.67
N LEU A 96 18.64 -8.29 3.74
CA LEU A 96 18.13 -9.53 4.28
C LEU A 96 16.72 -9.31 4.80
N GLY A 97 15.81 -10.15 4.33
CA GLY A 97 14.39 -10.09 4.62
C GLY A 97 13.75 -11.47 4.56
N SER A 98 12.43 -11.47 4.62
CA SER A 98 11.60 -12.66 4.50
C SER A 98 10.71 -12.57 3.26
N GLY A 99 10.13 -13.70 2.87
CA GLY A 99 9.13 -13.79 1.82
C GLY A 99 8.12 -14.89 2.13
N VAL A 100 7.00 -14.88 1.41
CA VAL A 100 5.95 -15.89 1.53
C VAL A 100 5.68 -16.53 0.19
N LEU A 101 5.79 -17.85 0.11
CA LEU A 101 5.37 -18.65 -1.04
C LEU A 101 3.85 -18.67 -1.14
N VAL A 102 3.33 -18.05 -2.20
CA VAL A 102 1.88 -17.96 -2.49
C VAL A 102 1.48 -18.78 -3.72
N GLY A 103 2.45 -19.27 -4.49
CA GLY A 103 2.22 -20.14 -5.64
C GLY A 103 3.16 -21.35 -5.61
N SER A 104 2.61 -22.54 -5.89
CA SER A 104 3.35 -23.80 -5.84
C SER A 104 4.44 -23.87 -6.91
N ASP A 105 4.37 -22.99 -7.89
CA ASP A 105 5.34 -22.79 -8.96
C ASP A 105 6.52 -21.89 -8.55
N GLY A 106 6.68 -21.59 -7.26
CA GLY A 106 7.78 -20.78 -6.73
C GLY A 106 7.52 -19.28 -6.75
N THR A 107 6.24 -18.87 -6.79
CA THR A 107 5.85 -17.46 -6.68
C THR A 107 5.93 -17.02 -5.23
N VAL A 108 6.79 -16.03 -4.95
CA VAL A 108 7.05 -15.50 -3.61
C VAL A 108 6.65 -14.02 -3.56
N VAL A 109 5.95 -13.65 -2.48
CA VAL A 109 5.65 -12.25 -2.16
C VAL A 109 6.60 -11.79 -1.06
N THR A 110 7.16 -10.60 -1.21
CA THR A 110 7.98 -9.92 -0.19
C THR A 110 7.70 -8.41 -0.26
N ASN A 111 8.41 -7.60 0.52
CA ASN A 111 8.32 -6.16 0.41
C ASN A 111 9.16 -5.59 -0.71
N HIS A 112 8.74 -4.44 -1.26
CA HIS A 112 9.53 -3.71 -2.24
C HIS A 112 10.88 -3.27 -1.64
N HIS A 113 10.88 -2.73 -0.42
CA HIS A 113 12.12 -2.25 0.20
C HIS A 113 13.16 -3.36 0.47
N VAL A 114 12.74 -4.63 0.57
CA VAL A 114 13.66 -5.78 0.76
C VAL A 114 14.48 -6.04 -0.51
N ILE A 115 13.87 -5.85 -1.68
CA ILE A 115 14.48 -6.11 -2.99
C ILE A 115 14.93 -4.84 -3.72
N LYS A 116 14.77 -3.67 -3.08
CA LYS A 116 15.12 -2.38 -3.66
C LYS A 116 16.61 -2.33 -3.97
N ASP A 117 16.94 -1.94 -5.20
CA ASP A 117 18.31 -1.86 -5.73
C ASP A 117 19.10 -3.18 -5.70
N ALA A 118 18.43 -4.33 -5.62
CA ALA A 118 19.08 -5.63 -5.69
C ALA A 118 19.45 -5.98 -7.14
N ASP A 119 20.71 -6.36 -7.36
CA ASP A 119 21.18 -6.91 -8.64
C ASP A 119 20.85 -8.41 -8.74
N GLU A 120 21.02 -9.13 -7.62
CA GLU A 120 20.74 -10.56 -7.49
C GLU A 120 19.81 -10.80 -6.30
N VAL A 121 18.87 -11.74 -6.47
CA VAL A 121 17.98 -12.22 -5.40
C VAL A 121 18.14 -13.73 -5.26
N THR A 122 18.46 -14.18 -4.05
CA THR A 122 18.51 -15.59 -3.67
C THR A 122 17.41 -15.85 -2.64
N VAL A 123 16.61 -16.89 -2.88
CA VAL A 123 15.58 -17.35 -1.96
C VAL A 123 16.10 -18.58 -1.22
N VAL A 124 16.06 -18.55 0.10
CA VAL A 124 16.46 -19.70 0.94
C VAL A 124 15.24 -20.24 1.67
N LEU A 125 14.92 -21.50 1.42
CA LEU A 125 13.80 -22.19 2.05
C LEU A 125 14.07 -22.54 3.51
N SER A 126 13.03 -22.94 4.24
CA SER A 126 13.16 -23.39 5.64
C SER A 126 14.01 -24.64 5.82
N ASP A 127 14.16 -25.45 4.76
CA ASP A 127 15.01 -26.65 4.72
C ASP A 127 16.45 -26.33 4.24
N ARG A 128 16.79 -25.04 4.12
CA ARG A 128 18.08 -24.49 3.69
C ARG A 128 18.44 -24.69 2.22
N ARG A 129 17.50 -25.15 1.39
CA ARG A 129 17.73 -25.14 -0.06
C ARG A 129 17.72 -23.71 -0.58
N GLU A 130 18.72 -23.39 -1.39
CA GLU A 130 18.91 -22.06 -1.97
C GLU A 130 18.55 -22.10 -3.46
N PHE A 131 17.87 -21.05 -3.91
CA PHE A 131 17.51 -20.89 -5.30
C PHE A 131 17.74 -19.47 -5.76
N GLU A 132 18.23 -19.31 -6.99
CA GLU A 132 18.17 -18.02 -7.67
C GLU A 132 16.71 -17.66 -7.94
N ALA A 133 16.41 -16.37 -7.84
CA ALA A 133 15.09 -15.85 -8.13
C ALA A 133 15.16 -14.58 -8.97
N ARG A 134 14.20 -14.44 -9.88
CA ARG A 134 14.01 -13.22 -10.66
C ARG A 134 12.94 -12.34 -10.03
N ILE A 135 13.14 -11.03 -10.08
CA ILE A 135 12.11 -10.05 -9.73
C ILE A 135 11.11 -10.02 -10.90
N VAL A 136 9.86 -10.43 -10.66
CA VAL A 136 8.79 -10.38 -11.67
C VAL A 136 8.24 -8.97 -11.80
N GLY A 137 8.16 -8.26 -10.67
CA GLY A 137 7.75 -6.87 -10.59
C GLY A 137 7.66 -6.42 -9.13
N SER A 138 7.59 -5.12 -8.92
CA SER A 138 7.40 -4.54 -7.60
C SER A 138 6.57 -3.28 -7.66
N ASP A 139 6.05 -2.88 -6.52
CA ASP A 139 5.20 -1.71 -6.35
C ASP A 139 5.60 -0.96 -5.08
N GLU A 140 6.35 0.12 -5.27
CA GLU A 140 6.87 0.94 -4.18
C GLU A 140 5.76 1.52 -3.31
N ARG A 141 4.64 1.96 -3.92
CA ARG A 141 3.55 2.61 -3.19
C ARG A 141 2.83 1.68 -2.22
N SER A 142 2.71 0.38 -2.51
CA SER A 142 2.18 -0.62 -1.56
C SER A 142 3.26 -1.34 -0.76
N ASP A 143 4.53 -1.07 -1.04
CA ASP A 143 5.68 -1.78 -0.50
C ASP A 143 5.61 -3.31 -0.71
N LEU A 144 5.14 -3.76 -1.89
CA LEU A 144 5.05 -5.17 -2.26
C LEU A 144 5.91 -5.49 -3.48
N ALA A 145 6.49 -6.69 -3.50
CA ALA A 145 7.20 -7.24 -4.64
C ALA A 145 6.85 -8.71 -4.85
N VAL A 146 6.90 -9.13 -6.11
CA VAL A 146 6.76 -10.54 -6.50
C VAL A 146 8.07 -11.01 -7.10
N VAL A 147 8.64 -12.04 -6.49
CA VAL A 147 9.83 -12.72 -6.98
C VAL A 147 9.48 -14.16 -7.36
N LYS A 148 10.23 -14.72 -8.31
CA LYS A 148 9.98 -16.04 -8.86
C LYS A 148 11.22 -16.90 -8.73
N ILE A 149 11.08 -18.02 -8.02
CA ILE A 149 12.15 -19.02 -7.88
C ILE A 149 12.39 -19.71 -9.22
N GLU A 150 13.66 -19.84 -9.61
CA GLU A 150 14.10 -20.57 -10.79
C GLU A 150 14.42 -22.03 -10.41
N SER A 151 13.41 -22.92 -10.46
CA SER A 151 13.50 -24.29 -9.90
C SER A 151 13.41 -25.43 -10.91
N LYS A 152 13.38 -25.13 -12.22
CA LYS A 152 13.25 -26.13 -13.30
C LYS A 152 12.09 -27.14 -13.10
N GLY A 153 10.97 -26.70 -12.53
CA GLY A 153 9.75 -27.52 -12.39
C GLY A 153 9.50 -28.12 -11.00
N GLU A 154 10.26 -27.72 -9.99
CA GLU A 154 9.98 -28.10 -8.60
C GLU A 154 8.69 -27.43 -8.08
N THR A 155 7.96 -28.14 -7.22
CA THR A 155 6.78 -27.60 -6.52
C THR A 155 7.11 -27.21 -5.08
N PHE A 156 6.58 -26.08 -4.64
CA PHE A 156 6.85 -25.52 -3.31
C PHE A 156 5.62 -25.54 -2.39
N PRO A 157 5.82 -25.61 -1.06
CA PRO A 157 4.74 -25.38 -0.10
C PRO A 157 4.23 -23.94 -0.20
N THR A 158 2.93 -23.73 0.02
CA THR A 158 2.31 -22.40 -0.10
C THR A 158 1.37 -22.10 1.06
N LEU A 159 1.11 -20.82 1.30
CA LEU A 159 0.04 -20.38 2.19
C LEU A 159 -1.21 -20.04 1.41
N VAL A 160 -2.35 -20.42 1.98
CA VAL A 160 -3.66 -19.97 1.52
C VAL A 160 -3.86 -18.53 1.99
N LEU A 161 -4.24 -17.65 1.06
CA LEU A 161 -4.64 -16.28 1.37
C LEU A 161 -5.98 -16.29 2.12
N GLY A 162 -5.95 -15.87 3.38
CA GLY A 162 -7.12 -15.53 4.17
C GLY A 162 -7.78 -14.23 3.71
N ASP A 163 -8.93 -13.94 4.30
CA ASP A 163 -9.73 -12.74 4.03
C ASP A 163 -9.41 -11.66 5.07
N SER A 164 -8.49 -10.75 4.73
CA SER A 164 -8.07 -9.67 5.62
C SER A 164 -9.15 -8.62 5.89
N ASP A 165 -10.32 -8.69 5.25
CA ASP A 165 -11.44 -7.80 5.58
C ASP A 165 -12.34 -8.38 6.69
N LYS A 166 -12.17 -9.66 7.05
CA LYS A 166 -12.95 -10.33 8.11
C LYS A 166 -12.27 -10.36 9.47
N ILE A 167 -11.01 -9.96 9.53
CA ILE A 167 -10.27 -9.89 10.80
C ILE A 167 -10.81 -8.73 11.64
N GLU A 168 -10.73 -8.88 12.95
CA GLU A 168 -11.19 -7.91 13.94
C GLU A 168 -10.08 -7.56 14.94
N VAL A 169 -10.19 -6.37 15.55
CA VAL A 169 -9.29 -5.98 16.64
C VAL A 169 -9.48 -6.95 17.81
N GLY A 170 -8.38 -7.53 18.28
CA GLY A 170 -8.38 -8.58 19.30
C GLY A 170 -8.13 -10.00 18.78
N ASP A 171 -8.23 -10.23 17.47
CA ASP A 171 -7.94 -11.54 16.89
C ASP A 171 -6.48 -11.93 17.14
N LEU A 172 -6.25 -13.17 17.59
CA LEU A 172 -4.91 -13.73 17.77
C LEU A 172 -4.24 -13.94 16.41
N VAL A 173 -2.95 -13.59 16.35
CA VAL A 173 -2.13 -13.70 15.14
C VAL A 173 -0.72 -14.16 15.46
N LEU A 174 -0.08 -14.80 14.47
CA LEU A 174 1.34 -15.09 14.51
C LEU A 174 2.06 -14.32 13.40
N ALA A 175 3.13 -13.62 13.75
CA ALA A 175 4.06 -13.07 12.78
C ALA A 175 5.25 -14.03 12.64
N ILE A 176 5.53 -14.42 11.39
CA ILE A 176 6.52 -15.44 11.05
C ILE A 176 7.46 -14.88 9.99
N GLY A 177 8.75 -14.91 10.28
CA GLY A 177 9.81 -14.56 9.34
C GLY A 177 10.94 -15.58 9.37
N ASN A 178 11.84 -15.50 8.39
CA ASN A 178 13.08 -16.27 8.33
C ASN A 178 14.25 -15.30 8.10
N PRO A 179 14.57 -14.44 9.10
CA PRO A 179 15.57 -13.38 8.92
C PRO A 179 16.93 -13.95 8.54
N PHE A 180 17.45 -15.00 9.20
CA PHE A 180 18.86 -15.37 9.01
C PHE A 180 19.10 -16.64 8.18
N GLY A 181 18.07 -17.23 7.59
CA GLY A 181 18.18 -18.53 6.90
C GLY A 181 18.54 -19.71 7.81
N VAL A 182 18.73 -19.47 9.12
CA VAL A 182 19.08 -20.50 10.13
C VAL A 182 17.87 -21.06 10.87
N GLY A 183 16.67 -20.52 10.62
CA GLY A 183 15.41 -20.96 11.21
C GLY A 183 14.35 -19.84 11.23
N GLN A 184 13.07 -20.21 11.27
CA GLN A 184 12.00 -19.22 11.41
C GLN A 184 11.96 -18.62 12.81
N THR A 185 11.67 -17.33 12.87
CA THR A 185 11.25 -16.65 14.08
C THR A 185 9.74 -16.52 14.06
N VAL A 186 9.09 -16.95 15.15
CA VAL A 186 7.64 -16.83 15.34
C VAL A 186 7.40 -15.95 16.55
N THR A 187 6.60 -14.91 16.37
CA THR A 187 6.13 -14.04 17.45
C THR A 187 4.60 -14.03 17.43
N GLN A 188 4.00 -13.94 18.61
CA GLN A 188 2.55 -13.90 18.75
C GLN A 188 2.09 -12.50 19.15
N GLY A 189 0.84 -12.21 18.81
CA GLY A 189 0.16 -11.00 19.24
C GLY A 189 -1.32 -11.07 18.91
N ILE A 190 -1.97 -9.92 18.95
CA ILE A 190 -3.31 -9.69 18.46
C ILE A 190 -3.31 -8.63 17.36
N ILE A 191 -4.41 -8.55 16.63
CA ILE A 191 -4.73 -7.35 15.85
C ILE A 191 -5.01 -6.20 16.82
N SER A 192 -4.17 -5.18 16.79
CA SER A 192 -4.30 -4.00 17.66
C SER A 192 -5.13 -2.89 17.01
N ALA A 193 -5.10 -2.78 15.69
CA ALA A 193 -5.90 -1.84 14.92
C ALA A 193 -6.01 -2.27 13.44
N LEU A 194 -7.08 -1.84 12.79
CA LEU A 194 -7.29 -2.01 11.36
C LEU A 194 -7.38 -0.62 10.74
N ALA A 195 -6.40 -0.28 9.90
CA ALA A 195 -6.32 0.94 9.09
C ALA A 195 -6.50 2.26 9.87
N ARG A 196 -5.47 2.73 10.61
CA ARG A 196 -5.47 4.04 11.28
C ARG A 196 -4.08 4.68 11.50
N THR A 197 -3.14 4.59 10.56
CA THR A 197 -1.82 5.21 10.81
C THR A 197 -1.14 5.77 9.57
N ASN A 198 -0.65 7.01 9.71
CA ASN A 198 0.28 7.64 8.79
C ASN A 198 1.71 7.20 9.15
N VAL A 199 2.09 5.97 8.76
CA VAL A 199 3.42 5.41 9.10
C VAL A 199 4.50 5.89 8.12
N GLY A 200 4.14 6.58 7.02
CA GLY A 200 5.10 7.12 6.05
C GLY A 200 5.87 6.06 5.24
N VAL A 201 5.47 4.79 5.31
CA VAL A 201 6.10 3.66 4.59
C VAL A 201 5.37 3.31 3.28
N SER A 202 4.09 3.66 3.18
CA SER A 202 3.25 3.42 2.01
C SER A 202 2.26 4.57 1.84
N ASP A 203 1.89 4.82 0.60
CA ASP A 203 0.81 5.76 0.27
C ASP A 203 -0.56 5.25 0.74
N PHE A 204 -0.70 3.93 0.89
CA PHE A 204 -1.89 3.30 1.44
C PHE A 204 -1.75 3.29 2.96
N ARG A 205 -2.32 4.29 3.63
CA ARG A 205 -2.37 4.42 5.10
C ARG A 205 -3.26 3.35 5.78
N SER A 206 -3.41 2.19 5.16
CA SER A 206 -4.30 1.09 5.53
C SER A 206 -3.49 -0.18 5.76
N PHE A 207 -2.90 -0.26 6.96
CA PHE A 207 -2.19 -1.43 7.45
C PHE A 207 -3.01 -2.19 8.50
N ILE A 208 -2.70 -3.47 8.64
CA ILE A 208 -3.04 -4.25 9.83
C ILE A 208 -2.00 -3.91 10.89
N GLN A 209 -2.43 -3.36 12.03
CA GLN A 209 -1.55 -3.14 13.17
C GLN A 209 -1.61 -4.34 14.11
N THR A 210 -0.46 -4.77 14.60
CA THR A 210 -0.34 -5.86 15.58
C THR A 210 0.71 -5.53 16.63
N ASP A 211 0.55 -6.08 17.83
CA ASP A 211 1.54 -6.06 18.89
C ASP A 211 2.50 -7.26 18.83
N ALA A 212 2.29 -8.19 17.88
CA ALA A 212 3.27 -9.22 17.57
C ALA A 212 4.60 -8.58 17.19
N ALA A 213 5.69 -9.04 17.81
CA ALA A 213 7.00 -8.43 17.60
C ALA A 213 7.47 -8.62 16.14
N ILE A 214 7.48 -7.53 15.38
CA ILE A 214 8.10 -7.42 14.06
C ILE A 214 9.46 -6.76 14.25
N ASN A 215 10.54 -7.39 13.78
CA ASN A 215 11.90 -6.86 13.85
C ASN A 215 12.54 -6.93 12.44
N PRO A 216 13.64 -6.20 12.18
CA PRO A 216 14.39 -6.33 10.94
C PRO A 216 14.65 -7.79 10.57
N GLY A 217 14.32 -8.13 9.33
CA GLY A 217 14.40 -9.49 8.78
C GLY A 217 13.08 -10.30 8.86
N ASN A 218 12.08 -9.90 9.65
CA ASN A 218 10.70 -10.41 9.52
C ASN A 218 9.91 -9.68 8.42
N SER A 219 10.39 -8.51 7.96
CA SER A 219 9.81 -7.78 6.83
C SER A 219 9.74 -8.66 5.59
N GLY A 220 8.59 -8.68 4.92
CA GLY A 220 8.23 -9.56 3.82
C GLY A 220 7.71 -10.92 4.27
N GLY A 221 7.77 -11.23 5.57
CA GLY A 221 7.25 -12.46 6.16
C GLY A 221 5.73 -12.46 6.37
N ALA A 222 5.21 -13.55 6.91
CA ALA A 222 3.78 -13.78 7.04
C ALA A 222 3.20 -13.23 8.35
N LEU A 223 2.02 -12.63 8.28
CA LEU A 223 1.08 -12.50 9.40
C LEU A 223 -0.07 -13.47 9.16
N VAL A 224 -0.30 -14.41 10.08
CA VAL A 224 -1.30 -15.48 9.92
C VAL A 224 -2.31 -15.51 11.06
N ASP A 225 -3.53 -15.95 10.73
CA ASP A 225 -4.57 -16.27 11.72
C ASP A 225 -4.30 -17.63 12.41
N MET A 226 -5.16 -18.00 13.37
CA MET A 226 -5.03 -19.27 14.11
C MET A 226 -5.36 -20.52 13.26
N ASP A 227 -5.90 -20.36 12.06
CA ASP A 227 -6.08 -21.43 11.07
C ASP A 227 -4.85 -21.58 10.14
N GLY A 228 -3.82 -20.73 10.33
CA GLY A 228 -2.62 -20.69 9.50
C GLY A 228 -2.84 -20.08 8.11
N ARG A 229 -3.90 -19.30 7.91
CA ARG A 229 -4.13 -18.55 6.67
C ARG A 229 -3.40 -17.22 6.71
N LEU A 230 -2.82 -16.82 5.58
CA LEU A 230 -2.14 -15.53 5.46
C LEU A 230 -3.18 -14.40 5.51
N ILE A 231 -3.05 -13.47 6.44
CA ILE A 231 -3.89 -12.27 6.55
C ILE A 231 -3.14 -10.98 6.23
N GLY A 232 -1.81 -11.01 6.27
CA GLY A 232 -0.99 -9.91 5.76
C GLY A 232 0.49 -10.23 5.57
N ILE A 233 1.23 -9.30 4.98
CA ILE A 233 2.68 -9.34 4.80
C ILE A 233 3.32 -8.33 5.76
N ASN A 234 4.15 -8.79 6.70
CA ASN A 234 4.84 -7.92 7.65
C ASN A 234 5.71 -6.91 6.89
N THR A 235 5.66 -5.62 7.23
CA THR A 235 6.43 -4.59 6.51
C THR A 235 7.29 -3.74 7.44
N ALA A 236 6.67 -3.08 8.41
CA ALA A 236 7.28 -1.99 9.15
C ALA A 236 6.93 -2.04 10.63
N ILE A 237 7.68 -1.26 11.40
CA ILE A 237 7.41 -0.96 12.81
C ILE A 237 7.43 0.54 13.03
N TYR A 238 6.69 0.97 14.05
CA TYR A 238 6.88 2.30 14.61
C TYR A 238 7.90 2.22 15.76
N SER A 239 9.15 2.60 15.50
CA SER A 239 10.25 2.53 16.48
C SER A 239 11.27 3.64 16.29
N LYS A 240 11.87 4.14 17.39
CA LYS A 240 12.95 5.15 17.36
C LYS A 240 14.33 4.52 17.28
N ASP A 241 14.43 3.31 17.80
CA ASP A 241 15.64 2.55 18.12
C ASP A 241 15.76 1.26 17.27
N GLY A 242 14.76 0.99 16.43
CA GLY A 242 14.77 -0.09 15.44
C GLY A 242 14.30 -1.45 15.97
N GLY A 243 14.01 -1.56 17.27
CA GLY A 243 13.37 -2.72 17.88
C GLY A 243 11.85 -2.59 17.97
N SER A 244 11.13 -3.72 18.04
CA SER A 244 9.69 -3.71 18.25
C SER A 244 9.31 -3.15 19.63
N ASN A 245 8.43 -2.15 19.64
CA ASN A 245 7.81 -1.58 20.85
C ASN A 245 6.32 -1.97 20.95
N GLY A 246 5.91 -3.09 20.35
CA GLY A 246 4.51 -3.53 20.31
C GLY A 246 3.64 -2.80 19.28
N ILE A 247 4.24 -2.15 18.28
CA ILE A 247 3.55 -1.47 17.17
C ILE A 247 4.17 -1.94 15.85
N GLY A 248 3.70 -3.08 15.35
CA GLY A 248 4.03 -3.64 14.04
C GLY A 248 2.93 -3.44 13.01
N PHE A 249 3.31 -3.43 11.74
CA PHE A 249 2.39 -3.26 10.61
C PHE A 249 2.55 -4.36 9.57
N ALA A 250 1.42 -4.81 9.04
CA ALA A 250 1.35 -5.74 7.92
C ALA A 250 0.42 -5.21 6.80
N ILE A 251 0.77 -5.52 5.55
CA ILE A 251 0.00 -5.18 4.37
C ILE A 251 -1.12 -6.24 4.20
N PRO A 252 -2.41 -5.85 4.15
CA PRO A 252 -3.53 -6.79 4.09
C PRO A 252 -3.52 -7.70 2.84
N THR A 253 -3.94 -8.97 2.97
CA THR A 253 -4.01 -9.89 1.81
C THR A 253 -4.97 -9.45 0.72
N ALA A 254 -5.98 -8.64 1.02
CA ALA A 254 -6.84 -8.03 0.01
C ALA A 254 -6.03 -7.21 -1.03
N LEU A 255 -5.00 -6.48 -0.58
CA LEU A 255 -4.12 -5.72 -1.46
C LEU A 255 -3.09 -6.64 -2.15
N VAL A 256 -2.51 -7.58 -1.39
CA VAL A 256 -1.54 -8.56 -1.91
C VAL A 256 -2.11 -9.31 -3.10
N ARG A 257 -3.36 -9.77 -3.01
CA ARG A 257 -4.04 -10.52 -4.08
C ARG A 257 -4.03 -9.78 -5.41
N ASN A 258 -4.32 -8.48 -5.40
CA ASN A 258 -4.39 -7.68 -6.62
C ASN A 258 -3.03 -7.29 -7.16
N VAL A 259 -2.07 -7.00 -6.27
CA VAL A 259 -0.70 -6.71 -6.66
C VAL A 259 -0.08 -7.94 -7.33
N VAL A 260 -0.21 -9.11 -6.71
CA VAL A 260 0.25 -10.38 -7.30
C VAL A 260 -0.43 -10.65 -8.64
N ALA A 261 -1.74 -10.51 -8.72
CA ALA A 261 -2.48 -10.72 -9.97
C ALA A 261 -2.07 -9.74 -11.09
N SER A 262 -1.73 -8.50 -10.75
CA SER A 262 -1.30 -7.49 -11.72
C SER A 262 0.13 -7.75 -12.20
N ILE A 263 1.06 -7.99 -11.27
CA ILE A 263 2.47 -8.24 -11.60
C ILE A 263 2.63 -9.53 -12.40
N THR A 264 1.91 -10.60 -12.04
CA THR A 264 1.99 -11.88 -12.77
C THR A 264 1.40 -11.82 -14.18
N LYS A 265 0.42 -10.95 -14.45
CA LYS A 265 -0.18 -10.80 -15.78
C LYS A 265 0.58 -9.85 -16.71
N GLY A 266 1.25 -8.83 -16.18
CA GLY A 266 1.80 -7.74 -17.02
C GLY A 266 3.05 -7.06 -16.46
N GLY A 267 3.68 -7.58 -15.40
CA GLY A 267 4.92 -7.05 -14.82
C GLY A 267 4.79 -5.69 -14.10
N LYS A 268 3.63 -5.04 -14.17
CA LYS A 268 3.35 -3.74 -13.54
C LYS A 268 2.06 -3.78 -12.76
N VAL A 269 2.03 -3.09 -11.63
CA VAL A 269 0.79 -2.89 -10.86
C VAL A 269 -0.05 -1.82 -11.54
N VAL A 270 -1.23 -2.22 -12.00
CA VAL A 270 -2.23 -1.29 -12.55
C VAL A 270 -3.32 -1.12 -11.49
N ARG A 271 -3.48 0.11 -11.00
CA ARG A 271 -4.50 0.43 -9.99
C ARG A 271 -5.84 0.69 -10.68
N PRO A 272 -6.96 0.23 -10.10
CA PRO A 272 -8.28 0.56 -10.61
C PRO A 272 -8.56 2.07 -10.51
N TRP A 273 -9.11 2.62 -11.59
CA TRP A 273 -9.46 4.02 -11.70
C TRP A 273 -10.97 4.20 -11.72
N LEU A 274 -11.46 4.95 -10.73
CA LEU A 274 -12.85 5.37 -10.60
C LEU A 274 -13.16 6.58 -11.50
N GLY A 275 -12.19 7.49 -11.61
CA GLY A 275 -12.36 8.77 -12.31
C GLY A 275 -13.24 9.78 -11.57
N ALA A 276 -13.09 9.81 -10.26
CA ALA A 276 -13.54 10.89 -9.39
C ALA A 276 -12.52 11.11 -8.27
N GLY A 277 -12.50 12.32 -7.74
CA GLY A 277 -11.67 12.74 -6.61
C GLY A 277 -12.51 13.52 -5.61
N GLY A 278 -11.96 13.66 -4.41
CA GLY A 278 -12.66 14.32 -3.32
C GLY A 278 -11.73 14.67 -2.17
N GLN A 279 -12.33 15.25 -1.14
CA GLN A 279 -11.69 15.59 0.12
C GLN A 279 -12.40 14.88 1.26
N ALA A 280 -11.71 14.66 2.38
CA ALA A 280 -12.32 14.12 3.57
C ALA A 280 -13.44 15.07 4.08
N VAL A 281 -14.53 14.49 4.57
CA VAL A 281 -15.58 15.26 5.22
C VAL A 281 -15.11 15.69 6.61
N THR A 282 -14.86 16.99 6.78
CA THR A 282 -14.53 17.59 8.08
C THR A 282 -15.76 17.72 8.97
N ALA A 283 -15.57 18.04 10.26
CA ALA A 283 -16.69 18.27 11.19
C ALA A 283 -17.64 19.38 10.70
N ASP A 284 -17.08 20.48 10.17
CA ASP A 284 -17.87 21.60 9.64
C ASP A 284 -18.66 21.19 8.40
N LEU A 285 -18.03 20.44 7.48
CA LEU A 285 -18.73 19.88 6.31
C LEU A 285 -19.82 18.91 6.74
N ALA A 286 -19.57 18.07 7.73
CA ALA A 286 -20.57 17.13 8.26
C ALA A 286 -21.79 17.88 8.80
N GLN A 287 -21.60 18.97 9.56
CA GLN A 287 -22.69 19.80 10.04
C GLN A 287 -23.49 20.44 8.89
N ALA A 288 -22.79 21.02 7.90
CA ALA A 288 -23.42 21.62 6.73
C ALA A 288 -24.23 20.60 5.90
N LEU A 289 -23.74 19.38 5.79
CA LEU A 289 -24.36 18.27 5.07
C LEU A 289 -25.37 17.48 5.93
N LYS A 290 -25.55 17.86 7.20
CA LYS A 290 -26.42 17.19 8.18
C LYS A 290 -26.07 15.72 8.40
N LEU A 291 -24.79 15.40 8.35
CA LEU A 291 -24.24 14.09 8.71
C LEU A 291 -24.13 13.95 10.23
N PRO A 292 -24.34 12.75 10.79
CA PRO A 292 -24.22 12.51 12.24
C PRO A 292 -22.78 12.58 12.75
N ARG A 293 -21.79 12.38 11.88
CA ARG A 293 -20.35 12.47 12.17
C ARG A 293 -19.54 12.80 10.90
N PRO A 294 -18.31 13.33 11.01
CA PRO A 294 -17.41 13.51 9.89
C PRO A 294 -16.98 12.16 9.31
N LEU A 295 -17.67 11.74 8.26
CA LEU A 295 -17.48 10.47 7.58
C LEU A 295 -17.60 10.66 6.08
N GLY A 296 -16.72 10.01 5.34
CA GLY A 296 -16.80 9.91 3.89
C GLY A 296 -15.91 10.84 3.12
N VAL A 297 -15.96 10.68 1.81
CA VAL A 297 -15.27 11.51 0.83
C VAL A 297 -16.27 12.38 0.11
N LEU A 298 -16.17 13.70 0.31
CA LEU A 298 -16.92 14.68 -0.45
C LEU A 298 -16.33 14.77 -1.86
N VAL A 299 -17.08 14.30 -2.84
CA VAL A 299 -16.74 14.37 -4.26
C VAL A 299 -16.77 15.82 -4.70
N ASN A 300 -15.62 16.34 -5.11
CA ASN A 300 -15.49 17.71 -5.63
C ASN A 300 -14.98 17.74 -7.08
N ASN A 301 -14.59 16.59 -7.61
CA ASN A 301 -14.18 16.44 -8.99
C ASN A 301 -14.64 15.10 -9.58
N VAL A 302 -15.28 15.14 -10.74
CA VAL A 302 -15.64 13.96 -11.53
C VAL A 302 -15.09 14.17 -12.94
N TYR A 303 -14.23 13.25 -13.39
CA TYR A 303 -13.62 13.34 -14.71
C TYR A 303 -14.67 13.15 -15.80
N LYS A 304 -14.62 13.99 -16.83
CA LYS A 304 -15.46 13.81 -18.01
C LYS A 304 -15.19 12.44 -18.65
N ASP A 305 -16.25 11.79 -19.11
CA ASP A 305 -16.20 10.47 -19.77
C ASP A 305 -15.59 9.35 -18.91
N SER A 306 -15.51 9.56 -17.59
CA SER A 306 -15.00 8.58 -16.64
C SER A 306 -16.05 7.53 -16.26
N PRO A 307 -15.64 6.41 -15.64
CA PRO A 307 -16.59 5.48 -15.03
C PRO A 307 -17.53 6.14 -14.02
N ALA A 308 -17.02 6.98 -13.14
CA ALA A 308 -17.81 7.69 -12.15
C ALA A 308 -18.88 8.58 -12.81
N ALA A 309 -18.51 9.34 -13.85
CA ALA A 309 -19.45 10.16 -14.61
C ALA A 309 -20.54 9.30 -15.27
N ARG A 310 -20.16 8.18 -15.91
CA ARG A 310 -21.10 7.23 -16.55
C ARG A 310 -22.04 6.57 -15.54
N ALA A 311 -21.58 6.33 -14.33
CA ALA A 311 -22.38 5.79 -13.24
C ALA A 311 -23.26 6.85 -12.55
N GLY A 312 -23.15 8.12 -12.95
CA GLY A 312 -23.97 9.20 -12.43
C GLY A 312 -23.51 9.79 -11.11
N LEU A 313 -22.25 9.57 -10.71
CA LEU A 313 -21.62 10.26 -9.57
C LEU A 313 -21.46 11.76 -9.90
N GLN A 314 -21.66 12.63 -8.92
CA GLN A 314 -21.71 14.08 -9.10
C GLN A 314 -20.89 14.81 -8.03
N ASN A 315 -20.43 16.02 -8.36
CA ASN A 315 -19.87 16.92 -7.35
C ASN A 315 -20.92 17.21 -6.28
N GLY A 316 -20.53 17.17 -5.00
CA GLY A 316 -21.42 17.29 -3.85
C GLY A 316 -21.91 15.96 -3.27
N ASP A 317 -21.67 14.84 -3.96
CA ASP A 317 -21.88 13.51 -3.40
C ASP A 317 -20.90 13.25 -2.25
N VAL A 318 -21.35 12.52 -1.23
CA VAL A 318 -20.46 11.97 -0.19
C VAL A 318 -20.40 10.46 -0.34
N ILE A 319 -19.24 9.92 -0.68
CA ILE A 319 -19.02 8.47 -0.68
C ILE A 319 -18.73 8.04 0.75
N THR A 320 -19.59 7.22 1.35
CA THR A 320 -19.47 6.75 2.74
C THR A 320 -18.97 5.32 2.84
N ALA A 321 -19.12 4.51 1.79
CA ALA A 321 -18.62 3.15 1.76
C ALA A 321 -18.28 2.65 0.34
N VAL A 322 -17.39 1.67 0.27
CA VAL A 322 -17.02 0.91 -0.93
C VAL A 322 -17.17 -0.58 -0.62
N GLN A 323 -17.95 -1.32 -1.41
CA GLN A 323 -18.30 -2.72 -1.15
C GLN A 323 -18.85 -2.96 0.26
N GLY A 324 -19.72 -2.04 0.73
CA GLY A 324 -20.28 -2.07 2.08
C GLY A 324 -19.28 -1.81 3.21
N ARG A 325 -18.01 -1.51 2.89
CA ARG A 325 -16.99 -1.12 3.88
C ARG A 325 -16.90 0.39 3.96
N GLU A 326 -17.05 0.90 5.17
CA GLU A 326 -16.95 2.31 5.49
C GLU A 326 -15.63 2.91 5.00
N VAL A 327 -15.70 4.15 4.54
CA VAL A 327 -14.57 4.94 4.07
C VAL A 327 -14.63 6.30 4.74
N ASP A 328 -13.57 6.66 5.46
CA ASP A 328 -13.50 7.91 6.21
C ASP A 328 -12.89 9.07 5.41
N ASP A 329 -11.94 8.76 4.52
CA ASP A 329 -11.12 9.75 3.81
C ASP A 329 -10.70 9.28 2.39
N PRO A 330 -10.11 10.17 1.56
CA PRO A 330 -9.68 9.82 0.22
C PRO A 330 -8.66 8.66 0.17
N GLU A 331 -7.79 8.55 1.17
CA GLU A 331 -6.80 7.48 1.30
C GLU A 331 -7.46 6.11 1.52
N GLY A 332 -8.41 6.02 2.44
CA GLY A 332 -9.23 4.84 2.69
C GLY A 332 -10.05 4.46 1.46
N MET A 333 -10.59 5.45 0.74
CA MET A 333 -11.28 5.21 -0.53
C MET A 333 -10.33 4.60 -1.57
N ARG A 334 -9.15 5.20 -1.74
CA ARG A 334 -8.12 4.72 -2.67
C ARG A 334 -7.66 3.31 -2.31
N PHE A 335 -7.49 3.01 -1.02
CA PHE A 335 -7.18 1.66 -0.56
C PHE A 335 -8.29 0.66 -0.94
N ARG A 336 -9.55 0.95 -0.61
CA ARG A 336 -10.69 0.08 -0.94
C ARG A 336 -10.86 -0.13 -2.44
N LEU A 337 -10.56 0.88 -3.25
CA LEU A 337 -10.53 0.74 -4.71
C LEU A 337 -9.35 -0.12 -5.16
N ALA A 338 -8.16 0.03 -4.57
CA ALA A 338 -6.98 -0.78 -4.89
C ALA A 338 -7.13 -2.26 -4.52
N THR A 339 -8.00 -2.60 -3.56
CA THR A 339 -8.38 -3.99 -3.25
C THR A 339 -9.41 -4.57 -4.23
N LEU A 340 -9.81 -3.84 -5.27
CA LEU A 340 -10.64 -4.37 -6.37
C LEU A 340 -9.82 -4.63 -7.65
N PRO A 341 -10.27 -5.55 -8.53
CA PRO A 341 -9.60 -5.77 -9.80
C PRO A 341 -9.91 -4.65 -10.81
N VAL A 342 -8.94 -4.36 -11.68
CA VAL A 342 -9.18 -3.55 -12.89
C VAL A 342 -10.18 -4.27 -13.78
N GLY A 343 -11.19 -3.55 -14.28
CA GLY A 343 -12.32 -4.17 -14.96
C GLY A 343 -13.26 -4.91 -14.00
N GLY A 344 -13.20 -4.65 -12.70
CA GLY A 344 -14.23 -5.07 -11.74
C GLY A 344 -15.27 -3.97 -11.51
N ASP A 345 -16.30 -4.30 -10.72
CA ASP A 345 -17.30 -3.32 -10.29
C ASP A 345 -17.03 -2.87 -8.85
N ALA A 346 -17.11 -1.57 -8.60
CA ALA A 346 -17.14 -0.98 -7.27
C ALA A 346 -18.57 -0.58 -6.93
N GLN A 347 -19.15 -1.19 -5.88
CA GLN A 347 -20.39 -0.72 -5.30
C GLN A 347 -20.09 0.39 -4.30
N LEU A 348 -20.53 1.61 -4.58
CA LEU A 348 -20.35 2.78 -3.73
C LEU A 348 -21.65 3.09 -2.99
N THR A 349 -21.56 3.28 -1.68
CA THR A 349 -22.64 3.90 -0.91
C THR A 349 -22.42 5.41 -0.91
N VAL A 350 -23.39 6.14 -1.43
CA VAL A 350 -23.31 7.57 -1.73
C VAL A 350 -24.46 8.31 -1.06
N LEU A 351 -24.16 9.33 -0.28
CA LEU A 351 -25.14 10.28 0.22
C LEU A 351 -25.26 11.46 -0.76
N ARG A 352 -26.46 11.68 -1.29
CA ARG A 352 -26.79 12.84 -2.14
C ARG A 352 -28.02 13.54 -1.60
N ALA A 353 -27.88 14.82 -1.26
CA ALA A 353 -28.96 15.63 -0.70
C ALA A 353 -29.66 14.96 0.51
N GLY A 354 -28.89 14.30 1.38
CA GLY A 354 -29.40 13.62 2.57
C GLY A 354 -30.01 12.24 2.32
N VAL A 355 -30.00 11.72 1.07
CA VAL A 355 -30.53 10.40 0.72
C VAL A 355 -29.40 9.48 0.32
N GLU A 356 -29.34 8.31 0.96
CA GLU A 356 -28.37 7.26 0.63
C GLU A 356 -28.76 6.55 -0.68
N ARG A 357 -27.75 6.26 -1.50
CA ARG A 357 -27.87 5.62 -2.81
C ARG A 357 -26.75 4.62 -3.00
N GLN A 358 -27.04 3.51 -3.66
CA GLN A 358 -26.01 2.60 -4.16
C GLN A 358 -25.69 2.96 -5.60
N VAL A 359 -24.41 3.18 -5.89
CA VAL A 359 -23.89 3.50 -7.22
C VAL A 359 -22.85 2.46 -7.59
N THR A 360 -23.12 1.68 -8.63
CA THR A 360 -22.16 0.69 -9.14
C THR A 360 -21.32 1.31 -10.25
N VAL A 361 -20.00 1.25 -10.09
CA VAL A 361 -19.05 1.84 -11.04
C VAL A 361 -18.10 0.78 -11.59
N ARG A 362 -18.03 0.67 -12.92
CA ARG A 362 -17.10 -0.24 -13.62
C ARG A 362 -15.69 0.36 -13.63
N LEU A 363 -14.78 -0.18 -12.81
CA LEU A 363 -13.42 0.32 -12.72
C LEU A 363 -12.63 -0.01 -13.99
N ILE A 364 -11.78 0.92 -14.42
CA ILE A 364 -10.90 0.74 -15.58
C ILE A 364 -9.44 0.98 -15.18
N ALA A 365 -8.49 0.67 -16.06
CA ALA A 365 -7.14 1.21 -15.89
C ALA A 365 -7.18 2.74 -16.12
N PRO A 366 -6.38 3.53 -15.40
CA PRO A 366 -6.26 4.96 -15.66
C PRO A 366 -5.99 5.19 -17.16
N PRO A 367 -6.80 6.02 -17.85
CA PRO A 367 -6.62 6.21 -19.28
C PRO A 367 -5.39 7.07 -19.60
N GLU A 368 -4.71 6.74 -20.70
CA GLU A 368 -3.66 7.55 -21.35
C GLU A 368 -4.29 8.60 -22.30
N ASN A 369 -5.26 9.36 -21.78
CA ASN A 369 -5.97 10.39 -22.56
C ASN A 369 -5.96 11.74 -21.81
N PRO A 370 -5.39 12.81 -22.38
CA PRO A 370 -4.68 12.83 -23.67
C PRO A 370 -3.40 11.96 -23.65
N PRO A 371 -2.88 11.52 -24.81
CA PRO A 371 -1.59 10.82 -24.86
C PRO A 371 -0.48 11.67 -24.24
N ARG A 372 0.52 11.05 -23.59
CA ARG A 372 1.59 11.78 -22.88
C ARG A 372 2.35 12.81 -23.74
N ASP A 373 2.47 12.59 -25.05
CA ASP A 373 3.23 13.44 -26.00
C ASP A 373 4.61 13.86 -25.44
N GLN A 374 5.38 12.88 -24.95
CA GLN A 374 6.69 13.15 -24.37
C GLN A 374 7.60 13.82 -25.38
N THR A 375 7.98 15.06 -25.08
CA THR A 375 8.75 15.91 -26.00
C THR A 375 9.89 16.59 -25.26
N GLU A 376 11.11 16.48 -25.77
CA GLU A 376 12.19 17.38 -25.40
C GLU A 376 12.01 18.72 -26.13
N LEU A 377 11.85 19.80 -25.37
CA LEU A 377 11.74 21.16 -25.92
C LEU A 377 13.12 21.63 -26.35
N THR A 378 13.21 22.17 -27.56
CA THR A 378 14.46 22.66 -28.17
C THR A 378 14.28 24.06 -28.72
N GLY A 379 15.37 24.67 -29.23
CA GLY A 379 15.36 26.01 -29.80
C GLY A 379 15.68 27.12 -28.80
N ARG A 380 15.48 28.38 -29.21
CA ARG A 380 15.78 29.58 -28.41
C ARG A 380 14.57 29.98 -27.55
N ASN A 381 14.37 29.26 -26.45
CA ASN A 381 13.33 29.56 -25.50
C ASN A 381 13.72 29.11 -24.07
N PRO A 382 13.00 29.58 -23.03
CA PRO A 382 13.33 29.29 -21.64
C PRO A 382 13.30 27.82 -21.23
N PHE A 383 12.53 26.99 -21.94
CA PHE A 383 12.39 25.56 -21.64
C PHE A 383 13.30 24.66 -22.48
N SER A 384 14.23 25.24 -23.26
CA SER A 384 15.14 24.46 -24.10
C SER A 384 15.99 23.50 -23.25
N GLY A 385 15.87 22.20 -23.55
CA GLY A 385 16.45 21.06 -22.82
C GLY A 385 15.58 20.46 -21.72
N ALA A 386 14.32 20.89 -21.57
CA ALA A 386 13.34 20.24 -20.71
C ALA A 386 12.53 19.19 -21.48
N THR A 387 12.35 18.01 -20.90
CA THR A 387 11.45 16.97 -21.38
C THR A 387 10.10 17.15 -20.71
N VAL A 388 9.06 17.39 -21.51
CA VAL A 388 7.70 17.70 -21.04
C VAL A 388 6.69 16.67 -21.50
N VAL A 389 5.59 16.54 -20.75
CA VAL A 389 4.47 15.62 -21.04
C VAL A 389 3.12 16.24 -20.68
N ASN A 390 2.09 15.80 -21.40
CA ASN A 390 0.71 16.03 -21.02
C ASN A 390 0.40 15.29 -19.72
N ILE A 391 -0.30 15.97 -18.79
CA ILE A 391 -0.91 15.30 -17.66
C ILE A 391 -2.15 14.54 -18.15
N ASN A 392 -2.21 13.25 -17.83
CA ASN A 392 -3.38 12.42 -18.00
C ASN A 392 -3.57 11.53 -16.75
N PRO A 393 -4.72 10.85 -16.60
CA PRO A 393 -4.96 10.02 -15.42
C PRO A 393 -3.91 8.93 -15.16
N ALA A 394 -3.35 8.31 -16.21
CA ALA A 394 -2.32 7.29 -16.06
C ALA A 394 -1.00 7.83 -15.52
N LEU A 395 -0.52 8.94 -16.08
CA LEU A 395 0.68 9.60 -15.59
C LEU A 395 0.46 10.15 -14.18
N ALA A 396 -0.70 10.76 -13.91
CA ALA A 396 -1.02 11.30 -12.59
C ALA A 396 -0.99 10.21 -11.50
N GLU A 397 -1.51 9.03 -11.81
CA GLU A 397 -1.44 7.86 -10.92
C GLU A 397 0.00 7.34 -10.74
N GLU A 398 0.82 7.40 -11.79
CA GLU A 398 2.22 6.99 -11.77
C GLU A 398 3.08 7.90 -10.88
N ILE A 399 2.92 9.22 -11.00
CA ILE A 399 3.73 10.21 -10.28
C ILE A 399 3.08 10.72 -8.98
N GLY A 400 1.91 10.18 -8.61
CA GLY A 400 1.25 10.47 -7.34
C GLY A 400 0.64 11.88 -7.22
N ILE A 401 0.34 12.55 -8.33
CA ILE A 401 -0.27 13.88 -8.31
C ILE A 401 -1.81 13.81 -8.44
N ASN A 402 -2.49 14.79 -7.85
CA ASN A 402 -3.93 14.94 -8.06
C ASN A 402 -4.18 15.30 -9.54
N SER A 403 -4.91 14.42 -10.25
CA SER A 403 -5.17 14.52 -11.68
C SER A 403 -6.02 15.74 -12.09
N GLY A 404 -6.40 16.61 -11.16
CA GLY A 404 -7.28 17.76 -11.39
C GLY A 404 -6.53 19.01 -11.85
N GLN A 405 -5.20 18.99 -11.82
CA GLN A 405 -4.37 20.09 -12.29
C GLN A 405 -4.27 20.08 -13.81
N ILE A 406 -4.54 21.22 -14.43
CA ILE A 406 -4.40 21.44 -15.88
C ILE A 406 -3.04 22.10 -16.12
N GLY A 407 -2.21 21.47 -16.95
CA GLY A 407 -0.89 21.97 -17.29
C GLY A 407 -0.03 20.91 -17.98
N VAL A 408 1.23 21.26 -18.21
CA VAL A 408 2.23 20.36 -18.80
C VAL A 408 3.34 20.06 -17.80
N PHE A 409 3.56 18.79 -17.51
CA PHE A 409 4.51 18.34 -16.50
C PHE A 409 5.92 18.22 -17.06
N VAL A 410 6.93 18.62 -16.29
CA VAL A 410 8.35 18.48 -16.64
C VAL A 410 8.87 17.16 -16.07
N LEU A 411 9.12 16.18 -16.94
CA LEU A 411 9.70 14.88 -16.58
C LEU A 411 11.19 14.95 -16.27
N GLY A 412 11.91 15.83 -16.97
CA GLY A 412 13.36 15.84 -16.94
C GLY A 412 13.93 17.14 -17.48
N VAL A 413 15.13 17.48 -17.03
CA VAL A 413 15.85 18.65 -17.52
C VAL A 413 17.30 18.27 -17.78
N ARG A 414 17.76 18.46 -19.02
CA ARG A 414 19.14 18.17 -19.41
C ARG A 414 20.11 19.12 -18.69
N ARG A 415 21.15 18.58 -18.06
CA ARG A 415 22.18 19.36 -17.35
C ARG A 415 22.85 20.37 -18.30
N GLY A 416 23.04 21.61 -17.84
CA GLY A 416 23.66 22.67 -18.63
C GLY A 416 22.79 23.27 -19.74
N SER A 417 21.51 22.86 -19.84
CA SER A 417 20.53 23.44 -20.76
C SER A 417 20.08 24.84 -20.32
N VAL A 418 19.34 25.54 -21.19
CA VAL A 418 18.74 26.85 -20.86
C VAL A 418 17.75 26.67 -19.72
N ALA A 419 16.87 25.67 -19.81
CA ALA A 419 15.91 25.32 -18.77
C ALA A 419 16.60 25.09 -17.42
N ASN A 420 17.72 24.35 -17.41
CA ASN A 420 18.47 24.09 -16.19
C ASN A 420 19.07 25.38 -15.58
N ARG A 421 19.62 26.28 -16.39
CA ARG A 421 20.18 27.56 -15.91
C ARG A 421 19.12 28.52 -15.38
N LEU A 422 17.90 28.43 -15.90
CA LEU A 422 16.76 29.22 -15.46
C LEU A 422 16.04 28.61 -14.25
N GLY A 423 16.51 27.46 -13.75
CA GLY A 423 15.98 26.83 -12.54
C GLY A 423 14.72 26.00 -12.76
N VAL A 424 14.41 25.60 -14.00
CA VAL A 424 13.39 24.57 -14.29
C VAL A 424 13.87 23.24 -13.73
N GLN A 425 12.97 22.50 -13.08
CA GLN A 425 13.25 21.25 -12.40
C GLN A 425 12.27 20.15 -12.84
N PRO A 426 12.69 18.88 -12.84
CA PRO A 426 11.74 17.76 -12.87
C PRO A 426 10.74 17.92 -11.72
N GLY A 427 9.45 17.71 -12.00
CA GLY A 427 8.38 17.97 -11.03
C GLY A 427 7.63 19.29 -11.27
N ASP A 428 8.20 20.22 -12.04
CA ASP A 428 7.49 21.46 -12.38
C ASP A 428 6.26 21.18 -13.24
N LEU A 429 5.16 21.87 -12.92
CA LEU A 429 3.97 21.92 -13.75
C LEU A 429 3.85 23.27 -14.43
N ILE A 430 4.00 23.30 -15.75
CA ILE A 430 3.85 24.51 -16.56
C ILE A 430 2.36 24.84 -16.68
N LEU A 431 1.98 26.00 -16.15
CA LEU A 431 0.59 26.48 -16.14
C LEU A 431 0.34 27.54 -17.21
N ARG A 432 1.28 28.48 -17.38
CA ARG A 432 1.14 29.60 -18.33
C ARG A 432 2.46 29.95 -18.99
N ILE A 433 2.37 30.36 -20.24
CA ILE A 433 3.47 30.95 -21.01
C ILE A 433 2.96 32.25 -21.63
N ASN A 434 3.60 33.37 -21.32
CA ASN A 434 3.25 34.72 -21.75
C ASN A 434 1.78 35.07 -21.47
N ASP A 435 1.34 34.83 -20.24
CA ASP A 435 -0.03 35.06 -19.77
C ASP A 435 -1.12 34.27 -20.52
N LYS A 436 -0.72 33.24 -21.27
CA LYS A 436 -1.65 32.27 -21.86
C LYS A 436 -1.58 30.96 -21.08
N PRO A 437 -2.72 30.43 -20.57
CA PRO A 437 -2.78 29.07 -20.06
C PRO A 437 -2.29 28.08 -21.11
N VAL A 438 -1.62 27.03 -20.67
CA VAL A 438 -1.26 25.88 -21.50
C VAL A 438 -1.81 24.62 -20.84
N ALA A 439 -2.55 23.82 -21.59
CA ALA A 439 -3.19 22.59 -21.12
C ALA A 439 -2.50 21.33 -21.66
N ASN A 440 -1.68 21.47 -22.70
CA ASN A 440 -1.00 20.35 -23.36
C ASN A 440 0.31 20.79 -24.03
N VAL A 441 1.13 19.81 -24.38
CA VAL A 441 2.45 19.97 -25.01
C VAL A 441 2.36 20.70 -26.34
N ALA A 442 1.29 20.51 -27.12
CA ALA A 442 1.09 21.22 -28.38
C ALA A 442 0.93 22.74 -28.15
N GLU A 443 0.17 23.13 -27.13
CA GLU A 443 0.03 24.54 -26.71
C GLU A 443 1.34 25.12 -26.18
N VAL A 444 2.12 24.34 -25.43
CA VAL A 444 3.48 24.74 -25.02
C VAL A 444 4.36 25.00 -26.24
N LYS A 445 4.43 24.06 -27.19
CA LYS A 445 5.21 24.22 -28.44
C LYS A 445 4.78 25.47 -29.21
N ALA A 446 3.48 25.70 -29.35
CA ALA A 446 2.93 26.88 -30.02
C ALA A 446 3.28 28.18 -29.29
N ALA A 447 3.23 28.19 -27.96
CA ALA A 447 3.58 29.36 -27.15
C ALA A 447 5.07 29.72 -27.23
N LEU A 448 5.94 28.75 -27.53
CA LEU A 448 7.40 28.90 -27.63
C LEU A 448 7.91 29.16 -29.05
N THR A 449 7.06 29.19 -30.07
CA THR A 449 7.49 29.25 -31.49
C THR A 449 8.13 30.59 -31.89
N ASN A 450 7.71 31.70 -31.27
CA ASN A 450 8.20 33.03 -31.62
C ASN A 450 9.27 33.50 -30.63
N GLU A 451 10.41 33.96 -31.13
CA GLU A 451 11.39 34.67 -30.31
C GLU A 451 10.75 35.92 -29.70
N ARG A 452 11.06 36.17 -28.43
CA ARG A 452 10.53 37.32 -27.69
C ARG A 452 11.62 37.98 -26.87
N PRO A 453 11.60 39.30 -26.73
CA PRO A 453 12.55 40.03 -25.88
C PRO A 453 12.34 39.73 -24.38
N ARG A 454 11.15 39.27 -24.00
CA ARG A 454 10.83 38.85 -22.64
C ARG A 454 9.83 37.71 -22.64
N TRP A 455 10.06 36.76 -21.74
CA TRP A 455 9.17 35.65 -21.42
C TRP A 455 8.54 35.87 -20.05
N SER A 456 7.25 35.56 -19.92
CA SER A 456 6.57 35.41 -18.63
C SER A 456 6.16 33.96 -18.47
N ILE A 457 6.58 33.29 -17.40
CA ILE A 457 6.33 31.86 -17.21
C ILE A 457 5.70 31.68 -15.84
N THR A 458 4.57 30.96 -15.79
CA THR A 458 3.97 30.52 -14.54
C THR A 458 4.09 29.01 -14.41
N ILE A 459 4.74 28.54 -13.35
CA ILE A 459 4.83 27.13 -12.98
C ILE A 459 4.22 26.88 -11.61
N ASN A 460 3.74 25.67 -11.37
CA ASN A 460 3.48 25.16 -10.04
C ASN A 460 4.62 24.20 -9.66
N ARG A 461 5.24 24.42 -8.50
CA ARG A 461 6.25 23.54 -7.92
C ARG A 461 5.81 23.21 -6.50
N ASP A 462 5.62 21.94 -6.20
CA ASP A 462 5.24 21.45 -4.87
C ASP A 462 4.01 22.17 -4.28
N GLY A 463 3.06 22.57 -5.13
CA GLY A 463 1.85 23.30 -4.75
C GLY A 463 1.98 24.83 -4.80
N GLU A 464 3.20 25.37 -4.81
CA GLU A 464 3.44 26.80 -4.92
C GLU A 464 3.43 27.29 -6.37
N THR A 465 2.61 28.30 -6.65
CA THR A 465 2.56 28.90 -7.99
C THR A 465 3.52 30.08 -8.07
N MET A 466 4.50 29.98 -8.97
CA MET A 466 5.53 30.99 -9.18
C MET A 466 5.43 31.56 -10.58
N THR A 467 5.59 32.88 -10.71
CA THR A 467 5.69 33.56 -12.01
C THR A 467 7.04 34.22 -12.15
N GLN A 468 7.76 33.94 -13.24
CA GLN A 468 9.07 34.51 -13.52
C GLN A 468 9.05 35.25 -14.86
N ALA A 469 9.62 36.46 -14.87
CA ALA A 469 9.92 37.20 -16.08
C ALA A 469 11.39 37.02 -16.47
N ILE A 470 11.65 36.62 -17.71
CA ILE A 470 12.99 36.24 -18.19
C ILE A 470 13.30 37.05 -19.46
N GLY A 471 14.48 37.67 -19.54
CA GLY A 471 14.96 38.30 -20.78
C GLY A 471 15.24 37.24 -21.86
N GLY A 472 14.87 37.52 -23.12
CA GLY A 472 15.02 36.58 -24.24
C GLY A 472 16.32 36.64 -25.02
#